data_AF-A0A183G9M8-F1
#
_entry.id   AF-A0A183G9M8-F1
#
_cell.length_a   1.000
_cell.length_b   1.000
_cell.length_c   1.000
_cell.angle_alpha   90.00
_cell.angle_beta   90.00
_cell.angle_gamma   90.00
#
_symmetry.space_group_name_H-M   'P 1'
#
loop_
_entity.id
_entity.type
_entity.pdbx_description
1 polymer ?
#
loop_
_entity_poly.entity_id
_entity_poly.type
_entity_poly.pdbx_seq_one_letter_code
_entity_poly.pdbx_strand_id
1 'polypeptide(L)'
;MAYARLARKDRSAIPATIDVSREEIDGHLRSTFEVLEKEFHDISFASSVSHEERSRAGAILESHLGYRLTRRPSTIAKCGQGVFVEEGKVDGRRVVALYPGTIYDPWDSVLLQSIGNHFVLRCQDGVIVDGSDVRLSRRIHRSCSYRDLSPDVSDLTWLEEEPFNYLNVGQYINNEPAPGMHNVQYLDLDIHQWPRRLRKFLPFVVYSPHRTAPLRVVVLVSVREIPAGEELFSAYISK
;
A
#
# COMPACT_ATOMS: atom_id res chain seq x y z
N MET A 1 3.03 25.89 12.97
CA MET A 1 1.93 25.19 12.27
C MET A 1 1.70 25.88 10.95
N ALA A 2 2.41 25.45 9.90
CA ALA A 2 2.32 26.05 8.56
C ALA A 2 2.42 24.93 7.53
N TYR A 3 1.33 24.19 7.32
CA TYR A 3 1.19 23.44 6.09
C TYR A 3 0.73 24.43 5.03
N ALA A 4 1.71 24.95 4.27
CA ALA A 4 1.46 25.79 3.13
C ALA A 4 0.60 25.01 2.14
N ARG A 5 -0.53 25.61 1.76
CA ARG A 5 -1.30 25.27 0.56
C ARG A 5 -0.36 25.32 -0.66
N LEU A 6 0.25 24.20 -1.00
CA LEU A 6 0.76 23.94 -2.35
C LEU A 6 -0.38 23.31 -3.17
N ALA A 7 -1.49 24.06 -3.31
CA ALA A 7 -2.42 23.77 -4.39
C ALA A 7 -1.70 24.14 -5.69
N ARG A 8 -1.32 23.12 -6.48
CA ARG A 8 -0.75 23.30 -7.82
C ARG A 8 -1.67 24.24 -8.62
N LYS A 9 -1.18 25.46 -8.89
CA LYS A 9 -1.87 26.44 -9.75
C LYS A 9 -1.90 26.01 -11.22
N ASP A 10 -1.05 25.06 -11.60
CA ASP A 10 -0.96 24.54 -12.94
C ASP A 10 -1.44 23.08 -13.00
N ARG A 11 -2.63 22.89 -13.57
CA ARG A 11 -3.26 21.58 -13.80
C ARG A 11 -2.75 20.91 -15.09
N SER A 12 -1.89 21.56 -15.87
CA SER A 12 -1.34 21.01 -17.12
C SER A 12 -0.17 20.04 -16.89
N ALA A 13 0.44 20.06 -15.70
CA ALA A 13 1.51 19.15 -15.29
C ALA A 13 0.98 17.88 -14.59
N ILE A 14 -0.17 17.34 -15.04
CA ILE A 14 -0.55 15.97 -14.68
C ILE A 14 0.51 15.08 -15.35
N PRO A 15 1.34 14.36 -14.58
CA PRO A 15 2.29 13.43 -15.19
C PRO A 15 1.49 12.48 -16.07
N ALA A 16 1.93 12.27 -17.31
CA ALA A 16 1.32 11.30 -18.20
C ALA A 16 1.11 10.01 -17.39
N THR A 17 -0.15 9.58 -17.29
CA THR A 17 -0.54 8.38 -16.54
C THR A 17 0.41 7.27 -16.96
N ILE A 18 1.05 6.59 -16.01
CA ILE A 18 1.92 5.47 -16.35
C ILE A 18 1.11 4.48 -17.19
N ASP A 19 1.59 4.22 -18.41
CA ASP A 19 1.02 3.23 -19.31
C ASP A 19 1.47 1.84 -18.85
N VAL A 20 0.75 1.30 -17.86
CA VAL A 20 0.84 -0.08 -17.37
C VAL A 20 -0.58 -0.61 -17.32
N SER A 21 -0.81 -1.77 -17.92
CA SER A 21 -2.13 -2.39 -17.95
C SER A 21 -2.52 -2.93 -16.57
N ARG A 22 -3.82 -2.99 -16.29
CA ARG A 22 -4.31 -3.57 -15.03
C ARG A 22 -3.99 -5.06 -14.94
N GLU A 23 -3.94 -5.73 -16.07
CA GLU A 23 -3.59 -7.14 -16.24
C GLU A 23 -2.12 -7.41 -15.86
N GLU A 24 -1.20 -6.52 -16.24
CA GLU A 24 0.20 -6.61 -15.84
C GLU A 24 0.38 -6.43 -14.33
N ILE A 25 -0.35 -5.49 -13.72
CA ILE A 25 -0.33 -5.27 -12.27
C ILE A 25 -0.92 -6.48 -11.54
N ASP A 26 -2.07 -6.98 -11.97
CA ASP A 26 -2.71 -8.17 -11.40
C ASP A 26 -1.78 -9.39 -11.48
N GLY A 27 -1.18 -9.63 -12.65
CA GLY A 27 -0.23 -10.73 -12.86
C GLY A 27 1.01 -10.60 -11.98
N HIS A 28 1.57 -9.39 -11.86
CA HIS A 28 2.72 -9.15 -10.99
C HIS A 28 2.39 -9.39 -9.51
N LEU A 29 1.27 -8.87 -9.02
CA LEU A 29 0.88 -9.08 -7.63
C LEU A 29 0.59 -10.57 -7.34
N ARG A 30 -0.08 -11.29 -8.25
CA ARG A 30 -0.31 -12.73 -8.11
C ARG A 30 1.00 -13.49 -8.02
N SER A 31 1.93 -13.25 -8.95
CA SER A 31 3.26 -13.88 -8.93
C SER A 31 3.98 -13.63 -7.60
N THR A 32 3.96 -12.39 -7.11
CA THR A 32 4.57 -12.02 -5.83
C THR A 32 3.95 -12.76 -4.65
N PHE A 33 2.63 -12.98 -4.66
CA PHE A 33 1.98 -13.72 -3.57
C PHE A 33 2.06 -15.23 -3.73
N GLU A 34 2.23 -15.75 -4.94
CA GLU A 34 2.48 -17.17 -5.17
C GLU A 34 3.84 -17.60 -4.61
N VAL A 35 4.88 -16.76 -4.72
CA VAL A 35 6.18 -17.07 -4.11
C VAL A 35 6.11 -17.06 -2.58
N LEU A 36 5.31 -16.16 -1.98
CA LEU A 36 5.06 -16.17 -0.54
C LEU A 36 4.21 -17.38 -0.13
N GLU A 37 3.15 -17.69 -0.88
CA GLU A 37 2.23 -18.79 -0.57
C GLU A 37 2.94 -20.14 -0.61
N LYS A 38 3.87 -20.34 -1.55
CA LYS A 38 4.67 -21.56 -1.64
C LYS A 38 5.46 -21.85 -0.35
N GLU A 39 6.02 -20.83 0.28
CA GLU A 39 6.85 -20.97 1.48
C GLU A 39 6.03 -20.85 2.78
N PHE A 40 4.95 -20.06 2.75
CA PHE A 40 4.16 -19.66 3.91
C PHE A 40 2.69 -20.08 3.77
N HIS A 41 2.42 -21.24 3.17
CA HIS A 41 1.06 -21.76 2.97
C HIS A 41 0.29 -21.92 4.29
N ASP A 42 0.98 -22.24 5.39
CA ASP A 42 0.39 -22.40 6.73
C ASP A 42 0.42 -21.12 7.59
N ILE A 43 0.99 -20.01 7.10
CA ILE A 43 1.06 -18.79 7.90
C ILE A 43 -0.34 -18.26 8.21
N SER A 44 -0.53 -17.85 9.46
CA SER A 44 -1.75 -17.23 9.97
C SER A 44 -1.44 -15.85 10.52
N PHE A 45 -1.98 -14.83 9.87
CA PHE A 45 -1.89 -13.43 10.32
C PHE A 45 -2.83 -13.10 11.49
N ALA A 46 -3.63 -14.07 11.93
CA ALA A 46 -4.41 -13.96 13.17
C ALA A 46 -3.53 -14.02 14.43
N SER A 47 -2.33 -14.59 14.31
CA SER A 47 -1.32 -14.72 15.36
C SER A 47 -0.14 -13.79 15.10
N SER A 48 0.68 -13.55 16.13
CA SER A 48 1.91 -12.78 15.97
C SER A 48 2.89 -13.50 15.04
N VAL A 49 3.30 -12.85 13.97
CA VAL A 49 4.35 -13.35 13.07
C VAL A 49 5.72 -13.02 13.65
N SER A 50 6.59 -14.02 13.76
CA SER A 50 7.92 -13.89 14.34
C SER A 50 8.87 -13.05 13.46
N HIS A 51 9.94 -12.53 14.06
CA HIS A 51 10.96 -11.78 13.31
C HIS A 51 11.70 -12.66 12.28
N GLU A 52 11.89 -13.96 12.58
CA GLU A 52 12.50 -14.92 11.65
C GLU A 52 11.63 -15.12 10.40
N GLU A 53 10.32 -15.29 10.58
CA GLU A 53 9.37 -15.41 9.46
C GLU A 53 9.35 -14.16 8.59
N ARG A 54 9.37 -12.96 9.20
CA ARG A 54 9.45 -11.68 8.46
C ARG A 54 10.76 -11.55 7.70
N SER A 55 11.88 -11.88 8.33
CA SER A 55 13.19 -11.84 7.70
C SER A 55 13.26 -12.77 6.48
N ARG A 56 12.71 -13.99 6.61
CA ARG A 56 12.65 -14.97 5.53
C ARG A 56 11.73 -14.52 4.40
N ALA A 57 10.56 -13.94 4.72
CA ALA A 57 9.66 -13.37 3.72
C ALA A 57 10.31 -12.20 2.97
N GLY A 58 11.00 -11.31 3.68
CA GLY A 58 11.77 -10.23 3.08
C GLY A 58 12.83 -10.73 2.10
N ALA A 59 13.58 -11.79 2.45
CA ALA A 59 14.58 -12.38 1.57
C ALA A 59 13.97 -13.03 0.31
N ILE A 60 12.82 -13.68 0.43
CA ILE A 60 12.09 -14.27 -0.72
C ILE A 60 11.59 -13.18 -1.65
N LEU A 61 10.98 -12.13 -1.09
CA LEU A 61 10.48 -10.99 -1.87
C LEU A 61 11.64 -10.26 -2.56
N GLU A 62 12.75 -10.02 -1.88
CA GLU A 62 13.93 -9.42 -2.48
C GLU A 62 14.50 -10.26 -3.62
N SER A 63 14.62 -11.57 -3.43
CA SER A 63 15.06 -12.47 -4.51
C SER A 63 14.08 -12.50 -5.68
N HIS A 64 12.78 -12.33 -5.45
CA HIS A 64 11.76 -12.34 -6.50
C HIS A 64 11.67 -11.01 -7.26
N LEU A 65 11.74 -9.90 -6.53
CA LEU A 65 11.48 -8.56 -7.03
C LEU A 65 12.76 -7.81 -7.46
N GLY A 66 13.92 -8.23 -6.94
CA GLY A 66 15.22 -7.61 -7.22
C GLY A 66 15.50 -6.33 -6.42
N TYR A 67 14.68 -6.03 -5.41
CA TYR A 67 14.87 -4.89 -4.50
C TYR A 67 14.30 -5.18 -3.11
N ARG A 68 14.60 -4.32 -2.13
CA ARG A 68 13.98 -4.31 -0.80
C ARG A 68 13.56 -2.90 -0.42
N LEU A 69 12.41 -2.75 0.24
CA LEU A 69 11.99 -1.47 0.80
C LEU A 69 12.24 -1.40 2.30
N THR A 70 12.55 -0.19 2.77
CA THR A 70 12.67 0.09 4.20
C THR A 70 11.98 1.41 4.57
N ARG A 71 11.49 1.49 5.81
CA ARG A 71 10.95 2.73 6.40
C ARG A 71 12.04 3.38 7.25
N ARG A 72 12.30 4.65 7.03
CA ARG A 72 13.25 5.44 7.83
C ARG A 72 12.87 6.92 7.83
N PRO A 73 13.49 7.78 8.66
CA PRO A 73 13.21 9.22 8.62
C PRO A 73 13.33 9.79 7.20
N SER A 74 12.31 10.54 6.78
CA SER A 74 12.26 11.15 5.45
C SER A 74 13.38 12.17 5.27
N THR A 75 13.85 12.32 4.03
CA THR A 75 14.73 13.43 3.63
C THR A 75 14.02 14.77 3.66
N ILE A 76 12.67 14.79 3.66
CA ILE A 76 11.89 16.01 3.80
C ILE A 76 11.81 16.41 5.27
N ALA A 77 12.32 17.61 5.58
CA ALA A 77 12.36 18.12 6.94
C ALA A 77 10.97 18.15 7.58
N LYS A 78 10.85 17.52 8.77
CA LYS A 78 9.63 17.46 9.60
C LYS A 78 8.44 16.71 8.97
N CYS A 79 8.66 15.88 7.94
CA CYS A 79 7.62 15.00 7.38
C CYS A 79 7.52 13.63 8.07
N GLY A 80 8.36 13.35 9.07
CA GLY A 80 8.31 12.09 9.79
C GLY A 80 9.07 10.99 9.05
N GLN A 81 8.38 9.91 8.71
CA GLN A 81 8.95 8.75 8.01
C GLN A 81 8.81 8.89 6.49
N GLY A 82 9.67 8.19 5.76
CA GLY A 82 9.60 7.96 4.32
C GLY A 82 9.92 6.50 4.00
N VAL A 83 9.69 6.11 2.76
CA VAL A 83 10.01 4.76 2.26
C VAL A 83 11.15 4.87 1.27
N PHE A 84 12.11 3.96 1.35
CA PHE A 84 13.30 3.97 0.53
C PHE A 84 13.53 2.61 -0.10
N VAL A 85 14.16 2.60 -1.27
CA VAL A 85 14.78 1.39 -1.81
C VAL A 85 16.04 1.15 -0.98
N GLU A 86 16.05 0.10 -0.17
CA GLU A 86 17.18 -0.25 0.69
C GLU A 86 18.26 -0.99 -0.12
N GLU A 87 17.84 -2.07 -0.78
CA GLU A 87 18.70 -2.94 -1.58
C GLU A 87 18.18 -3.04 -3.02
N GLY A 88 19.09 -3.31 -3.95
CA GLY A 88 18.77 -3.57 -5.35
C GLY A 88 18.30 -2.33 -6.11
N LYS A 89 17.35 -2.53 -7.04
CA LYS A 89 16.77 -1.44 -7.83
C LYS A 89 15.35 -1.78 -8.30
N VAL A 90 14.53 -0.76 -8.44
CA VAL A 90 13.18 -0.87 -8.99
C VAL A 90 13.23 -0.41 -10.44
N ASP A 91 12.89 -1.29 -11.39
CA ASP A 91 12.74 -0.86 -12.80
C ASP A 91 11.52 0.07 -12.95
N GLY A 92 11.49 0.90 -14.00
CA GLY A 92 10.30 1.68 -14.33
C GLY A 92 9.11 0.79 -14.70
N ARG A 93 7.88 1.29 -14.48
CA ARG A 93 6.62 0.58 -14.76
C ARG A 93 6.43 -0.71 -13.92
N ARG A 94 6.94 -0.73 -12.69
CA ARG A 94 6.81 -1.86 -11.76
C ARG A 94 5.98 -1.47 -10.55
N VAL A 95 5.22 -2.41 -10.01
CA VAL A 95 4.61 -2.24 -8.69
C VAL A 95 5.74 -2.14 -7.67
N VAL A 96 5.71 -1.10 -6.86
CA VAL A 96 6.73 -0.79 -5.85
C VAL A 96 6.21 -1.08 -4.46
N ALA A 97 4.96 -0.69 -4.19
CA ALA A 97 4.34 -0.83 -2.87
C ALA A 97 2.82 -0.99 -2.99
N LEU A 98 2.21 -1.52 -1.93
CA LEU A 98 0.78 -1.57 -1.70
C LEU A 98 0.42 -0.46 -0.71
N TYR A 99 -0.65 0.28 -0.98
CA TYR A 99 -1.23 1.19 0.00
C TYR A 99 -2.26 0.42 0.82
N PRO A 100 -1.91 -0.06 2.03
CA PRO A 100 -2.79 -0.91 2.80
C PRO A 100 -3.99 -0.12 3.33
N GLY A 101 -5.03 -0.82 3.77
CA GLY A 101 -6.08 -0.13 4.51
C GLY A 101 -7.45 -0.80 4.55
N THR A 102 -8.35 -0.11 5.25
CA THR A 102 -9.78 -0.44 5.27
C THR A 102 -10.47 0.28 4.12
N ILE A 103 -11.25 -0.46 3.33
CA ILE A 103 -11.97 0.01 2.16
C ILE A 103 -13.41 0.36 2.56
N TYR A 104 -13.80 1.59 2.25
CA TYR A 104 -15.13 2.13 2.47
C TYR A 104 -15.75 2.49 1.12
N ASP A 105 -17.01 2.10 0.93
CA ASP A 105 -17.78 2.60 -0.20
C ASP A 105 -18.10 4.09 0.00
N PRO A 106 -18.43 4.84 -1.07
CA PRO A 106 -18.67 6.29 -0.98
C PRO A 106 -19.72 6.74 0.05
N TRP A 107 -20.61 5.82 0.46
CA TRP A 107 -21.72 6.05 1.38
C TRP A 107 -21.41 5.61 2.83
N ASP A 108 -20.31 4.90 3.05
CA ASP A 108 -19.93 4.44 4.37
C ASP A 108 -19.48 5.61 5.25
N SER A 109 -19.72 5.49 6.55
CA SER A 109 -19.36 6.54 7.50
C SER A 109 -17.87 6.50 7.86
N VAL A 110 -17.14 7.55 7.46
CA VAL A 110 -15.71 7.72 7.75
C VAL A 110 -15.37 8.84 8.76
N LEU A 111 -16.39 9.52 9.30
CA LEU A 111 -16.20 10.76 10.07
C LEU A 111 -15.18 10.62 11.21
N LEU A 112 -15.38 9.69 12.15
CA LEU A 112 -14.56 9.63 13.37
C LEU A 112 -13.10 9.22 13.10
N GLN A 113 -12.89 8.29 12.18
CA GLN A 113 -11.56 7.79 11.81
C GLN A 113 -10.82 8.73 10.84
N SER A 114 -11.53 9.64 10.17
CA SER A 114 -10.94 10.65 9.26
C SER A 114 -10.34 11.86 9.99
N ILE A 115 -10.77 12.14 11.23
CA ILE A 115 -10.32 13.34 11.97
C ILE A 115 -8.82 13.27 12.27
N GLY A 116 -8.06 14.16 11.63
CA GLY A 116 -6.60 14.22 11.78
C GLY A 116 -5.86 13.03 11.16
N ASN A 117 -6.52 12.31 10.24
CA ASN A 117 -5.94 11.17 9.55
C ASN A 117 -5.43 11.59 8.16
N HIS A 118 -4.10 11.55 8.00
CA HIS A 118 -3.44 11.90 6.74
C HIS A 118 -3.31 10.70 5.78
N PHE A 119 -3.71 9.51 6.21
CA PHE A 119 -3.66 8.26 5.44
C PHE A 119 -5.02 7.90 4.82
N VAL A 120 -5.91 8.88 4.66
CA VAL A 120 -7.17 8.70 3.93
C VAL A 120 -6.94 8.99 2.46
N LEU A 121 -6.97 7.95 1.64
CA LEU A 121 -6.88 8.03 0.19
C LEU A 121 -8.26 7.86 -0.43
N ARG A 122 -8.62 8.74 -1.37
CA ARG A 122 -9.88 8.67 -2.12
C ARG A 122 -9.60 8.30 -3.57
N CYS A 123 -10.12 7.16 -3.99
CA CYS A 123 -10.05 6.68 -5.37
C CYS A 123 -10.93 7.54 -6.29
N GLN A 124 -10.74 7.41 -7.61
CA GLN A 124 -11.43 8.24 -8.59
C GLN A 124 -12.96 8.12 -8.56
N ASP A 125 -13.47 6.93 -8.25
CA ASP A 125 -14.90 6.61 -8.14
C ASP A 125 -15.49 6.94 -6.76
N GLY A 126 -14.69 7.51 -5.87
CA GLY A 126 -15.11 7.91 -4.53
C GLY A 126 -14.96 6.84 -3.46
N VAL A 127 -14.51 5.62 -3.79
CA VAL A 127 -14.09 4.62 -2.80
C VAL A 127 -12.97 5.20 -1.94
N ILE A 128 -13.02 4.96 -0.64
CA ILE A 128 -12.05 5.47 0.32
C ILE A 128 -11.22 4.32 0.88
N VAL A 129 -9.91 4.51 0.95
CA VAL A 129 -8.96 3.61 1.59
C VAL A 129 -8.36 4.33 2.80
N ASP A 130 -8.61 3.80 3.99
CA ASP A 130 -8.02 4.28 5.25
C ASP A 130 -6.79 3.43 5.59
N GLY A 131 -5.61 3.96 5.30
CA GLY A 131 -4.32 3.34 5.54
C GLY A 131 -3.70 3.68 6.90
N SER A 132 -4.47 4.20 7.85
CA SER A 132 -3.94 4.53 9.19
C SER A 132 -3.78 3.27 10.06
N ASP A 133 -2.55 3.05 10.53
CA ASP A 133 -2.15 1.94 11.39
C ASP A 133 -2.30 2.22 12.90
N VAL A 134 -2.87 3.38 13.24
CA VAL A 134 -3.05 3.85 14.62
C VAL A 134 -4.52 4.05 15.00
N ARG A 135 -4.75 4.20 16.31
CA ARG A 135 -6.03 4.65 16.90
C ARG A 135 -7.24 3.84 16.41
N LEU A 136 -8.31 4.53 15.99
CA LEU A 136 -9.59 3.94 15.62
C LEU A 136 -9.48 3.18 14.29
N SER A 137 -8.76 3.72 13.30
CA SER A 137 -8.52 3.07 12.01
C SER A 137 -7.92 1.67 12.17
N ARG A 138 -6.87 1.54 12.99
CA ARG A 138 -6.28 0.24 13.36
C ARG A 138 -7.31 -0.75 13.91
N ARG A 139 -8.16 -0.28 14.84
CA ARG A 139 -9.18 -1.13 15.49
C ARG A 139 -10.26 -1.56 14.50
N ILE A 140 -10.70 -0.65 13.64
CA ILE A 140 -11.69 -0.96 12.59
C ILE A 140 -11.11 -2.00 11.63
N HIS A 141 -9.89 -1.80 11.14
CA HIS A 141 -9.25 -2.75 10.22
C HIS A 141 -9.18 -4.16 10.81
N ARG A 142 -8.66 -4.29 12.04
CA ARG A 142 -8.60 -5.58 12.75
C ARG A 142 -9.97 -6.21 12.91
N SER A 143 -10.95 -5.43 13.38
CA SER A 143 -12.32 -5.92 13.60
C SER A 143 -12.94 -6.48 12.31
N CYS A 144 -12.84 -5.74 11.20
CA CYS A 144 -13.36 -6.21 9.91
C CYS A 144 -12.62 -7.46 9.43
N SER A 145 -11.30 -7.52 9.65
CA SER A 145 -10.48 -8.65 9.18
C SER A 145 -10.87 -9.94 9.90
N TYR A 146 -11.10 -9.90 11.21
CA TYR A 146 -11.59 -11.06 11.97
C TYR A 146 -13.05 -11.40 11.69
N ARG A 147 -13.89 -10.41 11.36
CA ARG A 147 -15.31 -10.63 11.03
C ARG A 147 -15.47 -11.36 9.70
N ASP A 148 -14.77 -10.92 8.66
CA ASP A 148 -15.09 -11.29 7.27
C ASP A 148 -14.17 -12.37 6.70
N LEU A 149 -12.94 -12.47 7.20
CA LEU A 149 -11.91 -13.32 6.59
C LEU A 149 -11.51 -14.52 7.44
N SER A 150 -12.07 -14.68 8.64
CA SER A 150 -11.78 -15.82 9.53
C SER A 150 -12.01 -17.19 8.86
N PRO A 151 -11.11 -18.19 9.02
CA PRO A 151 -9.82 -18.12 9.74
C PRO A 151 -8.66 -17.44 8.97
N ASP A 152 -8.78 -17.27 7.65
CA ASP A 152 -7.75 -16.72 6.76
C ASP A 152 -7.73 -15.18 6.76
N VAL A 153 -7.48 -14.60 7.93
CA VAL A 153 -7.38 -13.14 8.14
C VAL A 153 -6.36 -12.53 7.17
N SER A 154 -6.69 -11.36 6.62
CA SER A 154 -5.75 -10.54 5.83
C SER A 154 -4.46 -10.26 6.59
N ASP A 155 -3.40 -9.91 5.88
CA ASP A 155 -2.13 -9.56 6.51
C ASP A 155 -2.34 -8.37 7.45
N LEU A 156 -2.20 -8.58 8.76
CA LEU A 156 -2.33 -7.56 9.79
C LEU A 156 -1.01 -6.90 10.16
N THR A 157 0.11 -7.41 9.64
CA THR A 157 1.46 -6.96 10.03
C THR A 157 1.79 -5.57 9.52
N TRP A 158 1.06 -5.05 8.52
CA TRP A 158 1.17 -3.64 8.10
C TRP A 158 0.74 -2.65 9.19
N LEU A 159 -0.02 -3.12 10.20
CA LEU A 159 -0.37 -2.33 11.38
C LEU A 159 0.79 -2.27 12.40
N GLU A 160 1.91 -2.89 12.12
CA GLU A 160 3.09 -2.95 12.98
C GLU A 160 4.24 -2.16 12.35
N GLU A 161 5.36 -2.06 13.05
CA GLU A 161 6.51 -1.28 12.58
C GLU A 161 7.13 -1.89 11.32
N GLU A 162 7.35 -3.21 11.34
CA GLU A 162 7.94 -3.99 10.27
C GLU A 162 6.91 -4.97 9.69
N PRO A 163 6.32 -4.73 8.52
CA PRO A 163 5.39 -5.69 7.92
C PRO A 163 6.09 -6.96 7.44
N PHE A 164 5.35 -8.07 7.41
CA PHE A 164 5.77 -9.34 6.84
C PHE A 164 6.08 -9.21 5.35
N ASN A 165 5.20 -8.54 4.60
CA ASN A 165 5.46 -8.12 3.24
C ASN A 165 5.90 -6.64 3.24
N TYR A 166 7.17 -6.38 2.94
CA TYR A 166 7.73 -5.02 2.94
C TYR A 166 7.05 -4.08 1.94
N LEU A 167 6.25 -4.59 0.99
CA LEU A 167 5.46 -3.77 0.07
C LEU A 167 4.30 -3.06 0.79
N ASN A 168 3.86 -3.53 1.96
CA ASN A 168 2.69 -3.01 2.70
C ASN A 168 2.99 -1.70 3.47
N VAL A 169 3.69 -0.77 2.83
CA VAL A 169 4.18 0.49 3.40
C VAL A 169 3.79 1.71 2.57
N GLY A 170 2.93 1.56 1.56
CA GLY A 170 2.60 2.61 0.61
C GLY A 170 1.98 3.86 1.25
N GLN A 171 1.35 3.74 2.42
CA GLN A 171 0.82 4.86 3.20
C GLN A 171 1.91 5.82 3.71
N TYR A 172 3.16 5.34 3.83
CA TYR A 172 4.31 6.13 4.30
C TYR A 172 5.11 6.77 3.16
N ILE A 173 4.69 6.59 1.91
CA ILE A 173 5.32 7.25 0.76
C ILE A 173 4.87 8.70 0.73
N ASN A 174 5.83 9.62 0.91
CA ASN A 174 5.55 11.04 0.95
C ASN A 174 5.16 11.59 -0.42
N ASN A 175 4.57 12.80 -0.42
CA ASN A 175 4.35 13.55 -1.65
C ASN A 175 5.65 14.19 -2.11
N GLU A 176 5.80 14.36 -3.43
CA GLU A 176 6.98 14.99 -4.01
C GLU A 176 7.26 16.38 -3.39
N PRO A 177 8.51 16.64 -2.95
CA PRO A 177 8.84 17.92 -2.31
C PRO A 177 8.93 19.07 -3.31
N ALA A 178 9.17 18.78 -4.59
CA ALA A 178 9.13 19.72 -5.70
C ALA A 178 8.57 19.04 -6.96
N PRO A 179 7.99 19.81 -7.90
CA PRO A 179 7.49 19.25 -9.15
C PRO A 179 8.54 18.44 -9.92
N GLY A 180 8.19 17.22 -10.31
CA GLY A 180 9.06 16.33 -11.07
C GLY A 180 9.99 15.47 -10.21
N MET A 181 9.88 15.54 -8.88
CA MET A 181 10.64 14.67 -7.98
C MET A 181 9.91 13.37 -7.62
N HIS A 182 8.64 13.21 -8.02
CA HIS A 182 7.96 11.92 -7.86
C HIS A 182 8.66 10.83 -8.69
N ASN A 183 8.77 9.66 -8.10
CA ASN A 183 9.30 8.46 -8.75
C ASN A 183 8.29 7.31 -8.71
N VAL A 184 7.15 7.49 -8.03
CA VAL A 184 6.02 6.55 -8.04
C VAL A 184 4.68 7.27 -8.25
N GLN A 185 3.68 6.55 -8.72
CA GLN A 185 2.30 7.02 -8.91
C GLN A 185 1.30 6.03 -8.33
N TYR A 186 0.23 6.55 -7.72
CA TYR A 186 -0.89 5.74 -7.26
C TYR A 186 -1.68 5.20 -8.45
N LEU A 187 -2.03 3.92 -8.39
CA LEU A 187 -2.97 3.30 -9.30
C LEU A 187 -3.95 2.45 -8.49
N ASP A 188 -5.23 2.63 -8.76
CA ASP A 188 -6.28 1.84 -8.14
C ASP A 188 -6.91 0.88 -9.17
N LEU A 189 -7.08 -0.37 -8.75
CA LEU A 189 -7.64 -1.44 -9.56
C LEU A 189 -8.51 -2.37 -8.71
N ASP A 190 -9.43 -3.04 -9.38
CA ASP A 190 -10.31 -4.02 -8.77
C ASP A 190 -9.74 -5.42 -9.02
N ILE A 191 -9.48 -6.18 -7.95
CA ILE A 191 -9.08 -7.58 -8.09
C ILE A 191 -10.33 -8.48 -8.08
N HIS A 192 -10.41 -9.33 -9.09
CA HIS A 192 -11.51 -10.26 -9.29
C HIS A 192 -11.04 -11.70 -9.07
N GLN A 193 -11.81 -12.45 -8.29
CA GLN A 193 -11.71 -13.92 -8.23
C GLN A 193 -10.34 -14.48 -7.81
N TRP A 194 -9.53 -13.74 -7.06
CA TRP A 194 -8.28 -14.28 -6.53
C TRP A 194 -8.52 -15.51 -5.65
N PRO A 195 -7.68 -16.56 -5.72
CA PRO A 195 -7.76 -17.70 -4.83
C PRO A 195 -7.65 -17.28 -3.36
N ARG A 196 -8.45 -17.90 -2.48
CA ARG A 196 -8.44 -17.59 -1.03
C ARG A 196 -7.04 -17.68 -0.42
N ARG A 197 -6.25 -18.69 -0.83
CA ARG A 197 -4.85 -18.89 -0.40
C ARG A 197 -3.93 -17.69 -0.64
N LEU A 198 -4.21 -16.87 -1.66
CA LEU A 198 -3.44 -15.66 -1.96
C LEU A 198 -4.00 -14.43 -1.25
N ARG A 199 -5.33 -14.40 -0.99
CA ARG A 199 -5.98 -13.23 -0.37
C ARG A 199 -5.50 -12.96 1.05
N LYS A 200 -5.03 -13.97 1.78
CA LYS A 200 -4.48 -13.76 3.14
C LYS A 200 -3.27 -12.84 3.17
N PHE A 201 -2.52 -12.70 2.06
CA PHE A 201 -1.36 -11.82 1.96
C PHE A 201 -1.71 -10.36 1.59
N LEU A 202 -2.97 -10.09 1.26
CA LEU A 202 -3.44 -8.74 0.96
C LEU A 202 -3.60 -7.93 2.26
N PRO A 203 -3.11 -6.68 2.33
CA PRO A 203 -3.30 -5.82 3.50
C PRO A 203 -4.61 -5.01 3.43
N PHE A 204 -5.65 -5.61 2.86
CA PHE A 204 -6.91 -4.94 2.54
C PHE A 204 -8.07 -5.63 3.23
N VAL A 205 -8.99 -4.83 3.76
CA VAL A 205 -10.27 -5.34 4.29
C VAL A 205 -11.40 -4.39 3.94
N VAL A 206 -12.58 -4.93 3.70
CA VAL A 206 -13.77 -4.13 3.44
C VAL A 206 -14.46 -3.76 4.75
N TYR A 207 -14.92 -2.52 4.87
CA TYR A 207 -15.67 -2.05 6.03
C TYR A 207 -17.09 -2.65 6.10
N SER A 208 -17.83 -2.55 5.00
CA SER A 208 -19.22 -3.03 4.92
C SER A 208 -19.28 -4.54 4.63
N PRO A 209 -19.90 -5.37 5.48
CA PRO A 209 -20.04 -6.81 5.24
C PRO A 209 -21.02 -7.11 4.09
N HIS A 210 -21.77 -6.10 3.62
CA HIS A 210 -22.75 -6.23 2.55
C HIS A 210 -22.21 -5.80 1.18
N ARG A 211 -20.95 -5.39 1.10
CA ARG A 211 -20.34 -4.97 -0.15
C ARG A 211 -20.24 -6.17 -1.11
N THR A 212 -20.86 -6.04 -2.27
CA THR A 212 -20.78 -7.02 -3.37
C THR A 212 -19.77 -6.65 -4.45
N ALA A 213 -19.23 -5.42 -4.38
CA ALA A 213 -18.24 -4.94 -5.32
C ALA A 213 -16.90 -5.69 -5.18
N PRO A 214 -16.13 -5.80 -6.28
CA PRO A 214 -14.77 -6.37 -6.28
C PRO A 214 -13.85 -5.68 -5.26
N LEU A 215 -12.85 -6.40 -4.74
CA LEU A 215 -11.93 -5.80 -3.77
C LEU A 215 -11.07 -4.74 -4.46
N ARG A 216 -11.17 -3.50 -3.99
CA ARG A 216 -10.33 -2.39 -4.46
C ARG A 216 -8.94 -2.53 -3.87
N VAL A 217 -7.92 -2.52 -4.71
CA VAL A 217 -6.51 -2.49 -4.33
C VAL A 217 -5.91 -1.19 -4.82
N VAL A 218 -5.06 -0.58 -3.98
CA VAL A 218 -4.28 0.60 -4.36
C VAL A 218 -2.81 0.23 -4.32
N VAL A 219 -2.13 0.43 -5.44
CA VAL A 219 -0.71 0.17 -5.60
C VAL A 219 0.02 1.46 -5.92
N LEU A 220 1.32 1.47 -5.68
CA LEU A 220 2.23 2.48 -6.19
C LEU A 220 3.11 1.85 -7.27
N VAL A 221 3.16 2.48 -8.44
CA VAL A 221 3.92 2.02 -9.60
C VAL A 221 5.06 3.01 -9.90
N SER A 222 6.25 2.51 -10.20
CA SER A 222 7.41 3.33 -10.54
C SER A 222 7.23 4.03 -11.89
N VAL A 223 7.50 5.34 -11.96
CA VAL A 223 7.48 6.10 -13.23
C VAL A 223 8.81 5.98 -14.00
N ARG A 224 9.88 5.60 -13.30
CA ARG A 224 11.24 5.44 -13.81
C ARG A 224 12.01 4.41 -12.99
N GLU A 225 13.24 4.10 -13.39
CA GLU A 225 14.14 3.33 -12.54
C GLU A 225 14.45 4.08 -11.23
N ILE A 226 14.49 3.34 -10.12
CA ILE A 226 14.76 3.85 -8.76
C ILE A 226 15.90 3.00 -8.16
N PRO A 227 17.11 3.56 -7.99
CA PRO A 227 18.25 2.85 -7.41
C PRO A 227 18.13 2.74 -5.89
N ALA A 228 18.91 1.82 -5.31
CA ALA A 228 19.13 1.74 -3.86
C ALA A 228 19.55 3.10 -3.27
N GLY A 229 19.05 3.36 -2.06
CA GLY A 229 19.24 4.58 -1.29
C GLY A 229 18.22 5.69 -1.57
N GLU A 230 17.48 5.64 -2.68
CA GLU A 230 16.53 6.70 -3.07
C GLU A 230 15.22 6.62 -2.27
N GLU A 231 14.68 7.78 -1.86
CA GLU A 231 13.35 7.90 -1.22
C GLU A 231 12.25 7.86 -2.27
N LEU A 232 11.17 7.14 -1.97
CA LEU A 232 9.98 7.11 -2.79
C LEU A 232 9.13 8.35 -2.57
N PHE A 233 8.75 9.00 -3.66
CA PHE A 233 7.87 10.16 -3.68
C PHE A 233 6.74 9.96 -4.67
N SER A 234 5.52 10.21 -4.19
CA SER A 234 4.32 10.14 -5.00
C SER A 234 3.91 11.50 -5.55
N ALA A 235 3.32 11.50 -6.75
CA ALA A 235 2.60 12.65 -7.26
C ALA A 235 1.15 12.59 -6.76
N TYR A 236 0.86 13.24 -5.63
CA TYR A 236 -0.52 13.36 -5.17
C TYR A 236 -1.27 14.42 -5.97
N ILE A 237 -2.39 14.02 -6.56
CA ILE A 237 -3.39 14.96 -7.06
C ILE A 237 -4.49 14.97 -6.01
N SER A 238 -4.44 15.90 -5.05
CA SER A 238 -5.65 16.19 -4.27
C SER A 238 -6.65 16.82 -5.25
N LYS A 239 -7.68 16.08 -5.64
CA LYS A 239 -8.84 16.67 -6.34
C LYS A 239 -9.68 17.46 -5.36
#